data_AF-A0A2M7ATY8-F1
#
_entry.id   AF-A0A2M7ATY8-F1
#
_cell.length_a   1.000
_cell.length_b   1.000
_cell.length_c   1.000
_cell.angle_alpha   90.00
_cell.angle_beta   90.00
_cell.angle_gamma   90.00
#
_symmetry.space_group_name_H-M   'P 1'
#
loop_
_entity.id
_entity.type
_entity.pdbx_description
1 polymer ?
#
loop_
_entity_poly.entity_id
_entity_poly.type
_entity_poly.pdbx_seq_one_letter_code
_entity_poly.pdbx_strand_id
1 'polypeptide(L)'
;MKMLWKKGNEHDFFIKSLNFATPEQLFYVTSDKKFYAYWPKGYGDTKSTLQSRNSLIGNYTEKWSTDLFSEIAKQLGGYSVQGAVCEEIGLTNQSPADVAICKNKDIVQKPENILMIAEVKMSIVWNWEYKQVNGKPEIVCVGDYKTHSGQPSIRRSDSMLKAIGKNINIRVSSDKAAKIPIIVIGNTPINPGYFNKVDHLKSNGIIQGFWSVNPNPLDNNGENIKNTPKNGFYRFDSYNELKEKSLELLKEERQFFSSMQSKKKLGEIIEIANKEQTYEQKAEKFLQLIKNSGD
;
A
#
# COMPACT_ATOMS: atom_id res chain seq x y z
N MET A 1 16.30 -4.89 5.05
CA MET A 1 15.98 -6.18 4.38
C MET A 1 16.09 -5.98 2.86
N LYS A 2 16.55 -6.96 2.05
CA LYS A 2 16.73 -6.80 0.59
C LYS A 2 15.99 -7.86 -0.25
N MET A 3 14.90 -8.41 0.29
CA MET A 3 14.17 -9.52 -0.30
C MET A 3 12.68 -9.17 -0.40
N LEU A 4 12.08 -9.49 -1.54
CA LEU A 4 10.65 -9.32 -1.79
C LEU A 4 9.83 -10.42 -1.09
N TRP A 5 8.51 -10.21 -1.02
CA TRP A 5 7.58 -11.12 -0.36
C TRP A 5 7.55 -12.49 -1.04
N LYS A 6 7.58 -13.57 -0.26
CA LYS A 6 7.50 -14.96 -0.72
C LYS A 6 6.80 -15.85 0.32
N LYS A 7 6.49 -17.09 -0.05
CA LYS A 7 5.89 -18.11 0.85
C LYS A 7 6.58 -18.20 2.21
N GLY A 8 7.91 -18.13 2.23
CA GLY A 8 8.70 -18.16 3.47
C GLY A 8 8.36 -17.04 4.46
N ASN A 9 7.93 -15.87 3.99
CA ASN A 9 7.50 -14.77 4.86
C ASN A 9 6.17 -15.07 5.56
N GLU A 10 5.22 -15.73 4.87
CA GLU A 10 3.95 -16.17 5.47
C GLU A 10 4.15 -17.34 6.41
N HIS A 11 5.00 -18.30 6.05
CA HIS A 11 5.40 -19.38 6.95
C HIS A 11 6.02 -18.82 8.24
N ASP A 12 6.97 -17.88 8.13
CA ASP A 12 7.57 -17.20 9.29
C ASP A 12 6.51 -16.47 10.14
N PHE A 13 5.55 -15.80 9.49
CA PHE A 13 4.41 -15.19 10.19
C PHE A 13 3.64 -16.22 11.03
N PHE A 14 3.25 -17.37 10.45
CA PHE A 14 2.48 -18.38 11.17
C PHE A 14 3.28 -18.98 12.32
N ILE A 15 4.54 -19.36 12.10
CA ILE A 15 5.41 -19.92 13.15
C ILE A 15 5.61 -18.93 14.30
N LYS A 16 5.89 -17.65 13.99
CA LYS A 16 6.05 -16.63 15.02
C LYS A 16 4.74 -16.37 15.77
N SER A 17 3.62 -16.35 15.07
CA SER A 17 2.32 -16.08 15.68
C SER A 17 1.86 -17.22 16.60
N LEU A 18 2.16 -18.47 16.25
CA LEU A 18 1.84 -19.64 17.08
C LEU A 18 2.55 -19.64 18.45
N ASN A 19 3.57 -18.79 18.66
CA ASN A 19 4.21 -18.65 19.97
C ASN A 19 3.36 -17.87 20.99
N PHE A 20 2.36 -17.12 20.53
CA PHE A 20 1.53 -16.27 21.39
C PHE A 20 0.04 -16.27 21.05
N ALA A 21 -0.37 -16.92 19.95
CA ALA A 21 -1.75 -17.07 19.53
C ALA A 21 -2.08 -18.56 19.33
N THR A 22 -3.31 -18.95 19.64
CA THR A 22 -3.76 -20.33 19.43
C THR A 22 -3.99 -20.62 17.94
N PRO A 23 -3.96 -21.89 17.51
CA PRO A 23 -4.30 -22.25 16.13
C PRO A 23 -5.66 -21.72 15.67
N GLU A 24 -6.68 -21.74 16.53
CA GLU A 24 -8.02 -21.25 16.23
C GLU A 24 -8.07 -19.73 16.01
N GLN A 25 -7.10 -18.98 16.54
CA GLN A 25 -6.96 -17.55 16.27
C GLN A 25 -6.28 -17.25 14.93
N LEU A 26 -5.62 -18.25 14.32
CA LEU A 26 -4.82 -18.12 13.09
C LEU A 26 -5.42 -18.86 11.89
N PHE A 27 -6.17 -19.93 12.13
CA PHE A 27 -6.70 -20.83 11.12
C PHE A 27 -8.20 -21.06 11.32
N TYR A 28 -8.90 -21.22 10.20
CA TYR A 28 -10.26 -21.74 10.18
C TYR A 28 -10.23 -23.23 10.51
N VAL A 29 -11.20 -23.69 11.28
CA VAL A 29 -11.35 -25.09 11.67
C VAL A 29 -12.50 -25.71 10.87
N THR A 30 -12.20 -26.69 10.04
CA THR A 30 -13.21 -27.45 9.27
C THR A 30 -13.96 -28.44 10.16
N SER A 31 -15.09 -28.93 9.66
CA SER A 31 -15.90 -30.00 10.27
C SER A 31 -15.08 -31.27 10.58
N ASP A 32 -14.11 -31.62 9.72
CA ASP A 32 -13.16 -32.72 9.92
C ASP A 32 -11.94 -32.34 10.79
N LYS A 33 -12.02 -31.22 11.53
CA LYS A 33 -11.01 -30.72 12.48
C LYS A 33 -9.64 -30.41 11.84
N LYS A 34 -9.62 -30.06 10.55
CA LYS A 34 -8.42 -29.53 9.90
C LYS A 34 -8.36 -28.01 10.04
N PHE A 35 -7.13 -27.49 10.04
CA PHE A 35 -6.86 -26.08 10.23
C PHE A 35 -6.31 -25.47 8.95
N TYR A 36 -7.03 -24.52 8.37
CA TYR A 36 -6.62 -23.84 7.13
C TYR A 36 -6.58 -22.32 7.27
N ALA A 37 -5.62 -21.67 6.62
CA ALA A 37 -5.54 -20.20 6.60
C ALA A 37 -6.76 -19.60 5.89
N TYR A 38 -7.30 -20.26 4.88
CA TYR A 38 -8.58 -19.89 4.31
C TYR A 38 -9.38 -21.15 4.03
N TRP A 39 -10.71 -20.99 4.04
CA TRP A 39 -11.60 -22.07 3.59
C TRP A 39 -11.18 -22.53 2.19
N PRO A 40 -10.98 -23.84 1.98
CA PRO A 40 -10.74 -24.39 0.66
C PRO A 40 -11.83 -23.94 -0.32
N LYS A 41 -11.47 -23.72 -1.58
CA LYS A 41 -12.44 -23.35 -2.59
C LYS A 41 -13.46 -24.48 -2.80
N GLY A 42 -14.74 -24.13 -2.84
CA GLY A 42 -15.82 -25.12 -2.93
C GLY A 42 -16.12 -25.86 -1.62
N TYR A 43 -15.55 -25.45 -0.48
CA TYR A 43 -15.92 -26.02 0.82
C TYR A 43 -17.43 -25.86 1.07
N GLY A 44 -18.10 -27.00 1.27
CA GLY A 44 -19.56 -27.14 1.27
C GLY A 44 -20.25 -26.98 2.62
N ASP A 45 -19.51 -27.09 3.72
CA ASP A 45 -20.09 -26.95 5.07
C ASP A 45 -20.19 -25.48 5.51
N THR A 46 -20.78 -25.28 6.70
CA THR A 46 -20.93 -23.97 7.34
C THR A 46 -19.56 -23.32 7.59
N LYS A 47 -19.44 -22.05 7.19
CA LYS A 47 -18.20 -21.26 7.32
C LYS A 47 -18.34 -20.28 8.47
N SER A 48 -17.30 -20.19 9.29
CA SER A 48 -17.12 -19.12 10.28
C SER A 48 -16.27 -17.98 9.71
N THR A 49 -16.24 -16.87 10.44
CA THR A 49 -15.36 -15.72 10.18
C THR A 49 -14.22 -15.69 11.18
N LEU A 50 -13.01 -15.38 10.70
CA LEU A 50 -11.81 -15.28 11.52
C LEU A 50 -11.27 -13.84 11.44
N GLN A 51 -11.51 -13.05 12.48
CA GLN A 51 -11.09 -11.65 12.53
C GLN A 51 -9.74 -11.45 13.22
N SER A 52 -9.42 -12.26 14.22
CA SER A 52 -8.20 -12.17 15.03
C SER A 52 -6.93 -12.09 14.18
N ARG A 53 -6.78 -12.98 13.20
CA ARG A 53 -5.60 -13.02 12.32
C ARG A 53 -5.39 -11.73 11.54
N ASN A 54 -6.45 -11.02 11.14
CA ASN A 54 -6.32 -9.86 10.25
C ASN A 54 -5.47 -8.74 10.89
N SER A 55 -5.63 -8.53 12.21
CA SER A 55 -4.79 -7.59 12.96
C SER A 55 -3.33 -8.05 13.02
N LEU A 56 -3.10 -9.34 13.27
CA LEU A 56 -1.76 -9.93 13.38
C LEU A 56 -0.98 -9.84 12.07
N ILE A 57 -1.60 -10.24 10.95
CA ILE A 57 -0.93 -10.16 9.64
C ILE A 57 -0.73 -8.70 9.20
N GLY A 58 -1.67 -7.80 9.54
CA GLY A 58 -1.51 -6.36 9.32
C GLY A 58 -0.22 -5.84 9.94
N ASN A 59 -0.09 -5.96 11.27
CA ASN A 59 1.09 -5.53 12.02
C ASN A 59 2.38 -6.17 11.50
N TYR A 60 2.34 -7.46 11.15
CA TYR A 60 3.49 -8.17 10.60
C TYR A 60 3.91 -7.59 9.24
N THR A 61 2.96 -7.33 8.35
CA THR A 61 3.25 -6.79 7.00
C THR A 61 3.67 -5.33 7.02
N GLU A 62 3.17 -4.52 7.96
CA GLU A 62 3.62 -3.15 8.17
C GLU A 62 5.08 -3.11 8.60
N LYS A 63 5.43 -3.86 9.65
CA LYS A 63 6.81 -3.98 10.11
C LYS A 63 7.73 -4.48 8.99
N TRP A 64 7.31 -5.51 8.28
CA TRP A 64 8.06 -6.04 7.14
C TRP A 64 8.26 -4.98 6.05
N SER A 65 7.25 -4.15 5.78
CA SER A 65 7.33 -3.06 4.81
C SER A 65 8.25 -1.93 5.27
N THR A 66 8.26 -1.59 6.56
CA THR A 66 9.24 -0.67 7.16
C THR A 66 10.67 -1.19 6.95
N ASP A 67 10.90 -2.47 7.21
CA ASP A 67 12.21 -3.11 7.00
C ASP A 67 12.62 -3.18 5.52
N LEU A 68 11.64 -3.30 4.61
CA LEU A 68 11.86 -3.27 3.16
C LEU A 68 12.34 -1.88 2.70
N PHE A 69 11.73 -0.80 3.20
CA PHE A 69 12.08 0.57 2.82
C PHE A 69 13.27 1.16 3.59
N SER A 70 13.73 0.53 4.67
CA SER A 70 14.85 1.00 5.50
C SER A 70 16.12 1.36 4.71
N GLU A 71 16.54 0.50 3.79
CA GLU A 71 17.75 0.72 2.97
C GLU A 71 17.52 1.83 1.93
N ILE A 72 16.32 1.94 1.35
CA ILE A 72 15.96 3.04 0.44
C ILE A 72 16.01 4.37 1.19
N ALA A 73 15.39 4.42 2.38
CA ALA A 73 15.40 5.59 3.26
C ALA A 73 16.83 6.02 3.62
N LYS A 74 17.70 5.06 3.97
CA LYS A 74 19.10 5.33 4.29
C LYS A 74 19.87 5.97 3.13
N GLN A 75 19.60 5.58 1.88
CA GLN A 75 20.22 6.21 0.71
C GLN A 75 19.81 7.67 0.50
N LEU A 76 18.66 8.05 1.05
CA LEU A 76 18.15 9.43 1.03
C LEU A 76 18.56 10.20 2.29
N GLY A 77 19.42 9.63 3.15
CA GLY A 77 19.78 10.22 4.44
C GLY A 77 18.62 10.24 5.46
N GLY A 78 17.59 9.42 5.25
CA GLY A 78 16.40 9.35 6.09
C GLY A 78 16.18 7.99 6.75
N TYR A 79 14.97 7.81 7.27
CA TYR A 79 14.52 6.67 8.06
C TYR A 79 13.20 6.14 7.53
N SER A 80 12.98 4.83 7.60
CA SER A 80 11.65 4.27 7.43
C SER A 80 10.97 4.20 8.80
N VAL A 81 9.83 4.87 8.93
CA VAL A 81 9.08 5.02 10.17
C VAL A 81 7.75 4.29 10.02
N GLN A 82 7.46 3.36 10.93
CA GLN A 82 6.16 2.71 11.02
C GLN A 82 5.20 3.60 11.83
N GLY A 83 3.95 3.73 11.39
CA GLY A 83 2.94 4.44 12.17
C GLY A 83 3.14 5.96 12.25
N ALA A 84 3.71 6.60 11.21
CA ALA A 84 4.01 8.03 11.24
C ALA A 84 2.73 8.89 11.34
N VAL A 85 2.76 9.89 12.22
CA VAL A 85 1.66 10.80 12.53
C VAL A 85 2.04 12.20 12.07
N CYS A 86 1.14 12.87 11.35
CA CYS A 86 1.28 14.24 10.90
C CYS A 86 -0.12 14.85 10.74
N GLU A 87 -0.63 15.43 11.85
CA GLU A 87 -1.98 16.00 11.93
C GLU A 87 -2.23 17.05 10.83
N GLU A 88 -1.21 17.84 10.47
CA GLU A 88 -1.30 18.88 9.44
C GLU A 88 -1.70 18.36 8.05
N ILE A 89 -1.43 17.08 7.75
CA ILE A 89 -1.83 16.45 6.48
C ILE A 89 -2.86 15.33 6.69
N GLY A 90 -3.57 15.35 7.83
CA GLY A 90 -4.65 14.40 8.12
C GLY A 90 -4.19 12.98 8.48
N LEU A 91 -2.91 12.81 8.85
CA LEU A 91 -2.39 11.56 9.43
C LEU A 91 -2.46 11.66 10.96
N THR A 92 -3.59 11.27 11.53
CA THR A 92 -3.82 11.41 12.98
C THR A 92 -3.31 10.19 13.76
N ASN A 93 -3.25 10.28 15.09
CA ASN A 93 -2.97 9.10 15.93
C ASN A 93 -3.98 7.94 15.74
N GLN A 94 -5.20 8.23 15.28
CA GLN A 94 -6.22 7.20 15.01
C GLN A 94 -6.10 6.59 13.61
N SER A 95 -5.40 7.28 12.70
CA SER A 95 -5.19 6.85 11.32
C SER A 95 -3.80 7.27 10.83
N PRO A 96 -2.71 6.80 11.48
CA PRO A 96 -1.35 7.14 11.08
C PRO A 96 -1.03 6.53 9.71
N ALA A 97 0.06 6.95 9.08
CA ALA A 97 0.59 6.25 7.93
C ALA A 97 1.13 4.88 8.36
N ASP A 98 0.83 3.83 7.60
CA ASP A 98 1.32 2.48 7.89
C ASP A 98 2.86 2.48 7.87
N VAL A 99 3.45 3.06 6.82
CA VAL A 99 4.89 3.33 6.70
C VAL A 99 5.12 4.70 6.06
N ALA A 100 6.13 5.43 6.52
CA ALA A 100 6.65 6.62 5.86
C ALA A 100 8.17 6.56 5.71
N ILE A 101 8.71 7.25 4.71
CA ILE A 101 10.13 7.60 4.67
C ILE A 101 10.24 9.04 5.17
N CYS A 102 11.03 9.26 6.22
CA CYS A 102 11.15 10.55 6.90
C CYS A 102 12.61 10.99 7.03
N LYS A 103 12.86 12.29 7.16
CA LYS A 103 14.20 12.85 7.40
C LYS A 103 14.75 12.54 8.79
N ASN A 104 13.88 12.26 9.75
CA ASN A 104 14.23 11.84 11.10
C ASN A 104 13.43 10.58 11.50
N LYS A 105 13.71 10.05 12.68
CA LYS A 105 13.15 8.78 13.18
C LYS A 105 11.89 8.94 14.05
N ASP A 106 11.40 10.16 14.23
CA ASP A 106 10.30 10.43 15.15
C ASP A 106 8.98 9.88 14.60
N ILE A 107 8.05 9.50 15.47
CA ILE A 107 6.72 9.05 15.04
C ILE A 107 5.88 10.27 14.62
N VAL A 108 5.92 11.33 15.43
CA VAL A 108 5.25 12.59 15.14
C VAL A 108 6.14 13.40 14.20
N GLN A 109 5.63 13.68 13.01
CA GLN A 109 6.33 14.31 11.92
C GLN A 109 5.72 15.66 11.58
N LYS A 110 6.56 16.54 11.05
CA LYS A 110 6.11 17.71 10.28
C LYS A 110 6.04 17.34 8.80
N PRO A 111 5.19 17.98 7.99
CA PRO A 111 5.06 17.66 6.57
C PRO A 111 6.39 17.70 5.81
N GLU A 112 7.25 18.69 6.09
CA GLU A 112 8.55 18.86 5.43
C GLU A 112 9.58 17.76 5.74
N ASN A 113 9.32 16.95 6.76
CA ASN A 113 10.15 15.80 7.11
C ASN A 113 9.72 14.53 6.41
N ILE A 114 8.50 14.46 5.87
CA ILE A 114 7.98 13.27 5.20
C ILE A 114 8.39 13.32 3.73
N LEU A 115 9.19 12.34 3.32
CA LEU A 115 9.65 12.17 1.94
C LEU A 115 8.69 11.32 1.12
N MET A 116 8.04 10.33 1.73
CA MET A 116 7.08 9.42 1.09
C MET A 116 6.13 8.81 2.11
N ILE A 117 4.89 8.53 1.70
CA ILE A 117 3.92 7.75 2.49
C ILE A 117 3.62 6.45 1.74
N ALA A 118 3.57 5.34 2.47
CA ALA A 118 3.22 4.03 1.96
C ALA A 118 2.10 3.41 2.81
N GLU A 119 0.95 3.19 2.18
CA GLU A 119 -0.17 2.46 2.76
C GLU A 119 -0.01 0.96 2.48
N VAL A 120 -0.07 0.11 3.51
CA VAL A 120 0.11 -1.33 3.39
C VAL A 120 -1.26 -2.01 3.26
N LYS A 121 -1.43 -2.75 2.16
CA LYS A 121 -2.59 -3.59 1.82
C LYS A 121 -2.13 -4.99 1.42
N MET A 122 -1.16 -5.52 2.16
CA MET A 122 -0.71 -6.90 2.09
C MET A 122 -1.61 -7.82 2.94
N SER A 123 -1.56 -9.12 2.67
CA SER A 123 -2.30 -10.15 3.41
C SER A 123 -1.66 -11.52 3.19
N ILE A 124 -2.17 -12.55 3.87
CA ILE A 124 -1.90 -13.95 3.49
C ILE A 124 -2.41 -14.18 2.06
N VAL A 125 -1.51 -14.68 1.20
CA VAL A 125 -1.74 -14.94 -0.23
C VAL A 125 -1.93 -16.43 -0.49
N TRP A 126 -1.16 -17.28 0.18
CA TRP A 126 -1.25 -18.73 -0.02
C TRP A 126 -2.19 -19.35 1.00
N ASN A 127 -2.77 -20.50 0.67
CA ASN A 127 -3.46 -21.31 1.66
C ASN A 127 -2.44 -22.14 2.43
N TRP A 128 -2.58 -22.17 3.73
CA TRP A 128 -1.69 -22.90 4.63
C TRP A 128 -2.53 -23.83 5.49
N GLU A 129 -2.09 -25.07 5.61
CA GLU A 129 -2.64 -26.07 6.52
C GLU A 129 -1.74 -26.17 7.75
N TYR A 130 -2.35 -26.11 8.93
CA TYR A 130 -1.67 -26.37 10.19
C TYR A 130 -1.89 -27.82 10.63
N LYS A 131 -0.81 -28.49 11.02
CA LYS A 131 -0.81 -29.86 11.54
C LYS A 131 0.01 -29.94 12.82
N GLN A 132 -0.39 -30.84 13.71
CA GLN A 132 0.44 -31.27 14.82
C GLN A 132 1.10 -32.60 14.44
N VAL A 133 2.42 -32.61 14.28
CA VAL A 133 3.18 -33.84 13.96
C VAL A 133 4.24 -34.05 15.02
N ASN A 134 4.18 -35.19 15.71
CA ASN A 134 5.10 -35.53 16.82
C ASN A 134 5.20 -34.42 17.88
N GLY A 135 4.07 -33.79 18.20
CA GLY A 135 3.98 -32.69 19.17
C GLY A 135 4.46 -31.33 18.66
N LYS A 136 4.96 -31.21 17.42
CA LYS A 136 5.45 -29.96 16.84
C LYS A 136 4.46 -29.37 15.84
N PRO A 137 4.36 -28.03 15.74
CA PRO A 137 3.56 -27.37 14.72
C PRO A 137 4.22 -27.53 13.34
N GLU A 138 3.46 -27.95 12.36
CA GLU A 138 3.85 -27.99 10.95
C GLU A 138 2.90 -27.12 10.13
N ILE A 139 3.46 -26.26 9.28
CA ILE A 139 2.73 -25.31 8.44
C ILE A 139 3.00 -25.65 6.97
N VAL A 140 2.02 -26.23 6.30
CA VAL A 140 2.14 -26.75 4.93
C VAL A 140 1.40 -25.84 3.96
N CYS A 141 2.08 -25.35 2.92
CA CYS A 141 1.41 -24.61 1.85
C CYS A 141 0.60 -25.58 0.99
N VAL A 142 -0.72 -25.36 0.88
CA VAL A 142 -1.64 -26.24 0.14
C VAL A 142 -2.20 -25.60 -1.14
N GLY A 143 -1.86 -24.35 -1.43
CA GLY A 143 -2.14 -23.71 -2.72
C GLY A 143 -2.03 -22.19 -2.67
N ASP A 144 -2.28 -21.53 -3.80
CA ASP A 144 -2.31 -20.07 -3.91
C ASP A 144 -3.71 -19.47 -3.70
N TYR A 145 -3.84 -18.15 -3.86
CA TYR A 145 -5.11 -17.46 -3.64
C TYR A 145 -6.24 -17.82 -4.61
N LYS A 146 -5.98 -18.58 -5.68
CA LYS A 146 -7.03 -19.11 -6.56
C LYS A 146 -7.63 -20.42 -6.05
N THR A 147 -6.97 -21.06 -5.08
CA THR A 147 -7.35 -22.37 -4.50
C THR A 147 -8.19 -22.26 -3.22
N HIS A 148 -8.35 -21.06 -2.67
CA HIS A 148 -9.10 -20.81 -1.45
C HIS A 148 -10.19 -19.74 -1.63
N SER A 149 -11.13 -19.63 -0.69
CA SER A 149 -12.21 -18.64 -0.77
C SER A 149 -11.81 -17.23 -0.34
N GLY A 150 -10.69 -17.09 0.37
CA GLY A 150 -10.14 -15.79 0.74
C GLY A 150 -9.75 -14.97 -0.48
N GLN A 151 -9.86 -13.65 -0.39
CA GLN A 151 -9.31 -12.73 -1.39
C GLN A 151 -8.20 -11.90 -0.76
N PRO A 152 -7.01 -11.84 -1.39
CA PRO A 152 -5.93 -10.95 -0.97
C PRO A 152 -6.39 -9.49 -0.86
N SER A 153 -5.84 -8.75 0.10
CA SER A 153 -6.31 -7.41 0.47
C SER A 153 -6.46 -6.46 -0.74
N ILE A 154 -5.43 -6.30 -1.57
CA ILE A 154 -5.46 -5.39 -2.73
C ILE A 154 -6.41 -5.85 -3.87
N ARG A 155 -6.98 -7.06 -3.78
CA ARG A 155 -8.03 -7.55 -4.71
C ARG A 155 -9.44 -7.30 -4.19
N ARG A 156 -9.60 -7.00 -2.90
CA ARG A 156 -10.90 -6.72 -2.29
C ARG A 156 -11.30 -5.26 -2.50
N SER A 157 -12.54 -5.04 -2.93
CA SER A 157 -13.05 -3.70 -3.20
C SER A 157 -13.05 -2.79 -1.97
N ASP A 158 -13.44 -3.30 -0.81
CA ASP A 158 -13.46 -2.52 0.43
C ASP A 158 -12.06 -2.04 0.83
N SER A 159 -11.06 -2.92 0.72
CA SER A 159 -9.66 -2.63 1.03
C SER A 159 -9.06 -1.60 0.05
N MET A 160 -9.37 -1.74 -1.24
CA MET A 160 -8.96 -0.77 -2.26
C MET A 160 -9.58 0.61 -2.01
N LEU A 161 -10.89 0.66 -1.74
CA LEU A 161 -11.59 1.92 -1.47
C LEU A 161 -11.09 2.60 -0.19
N LYS A 162 -10.76 1.83 0.85
CA LYS A 162 -10.14 2.37 2.08
C LYS A 162 -8.79 3.03 1.79
N ALA A 163 -7.92 2.36 1.02
CA ALA A 163 -6.63 2.92 0.64
C ALA A 163 -6.80 4.20 -0.20
N ILE A 164 -7.73 4.21 -1.15
CA ILE A 164 -8.04 5.39 -1.96
C ILE A 164 -8.57 6.52 -1.08
N GLY A 165 -9.54 6.25 -0.20
CA GLY A 165 -10.16 7.23 0.67
C GLY A 165 -9.17 7.90 1.61
N LYS A 166 -8.31 7.12 2.27
CA LYS A 166 -7.25 7.65 3.15
C LYS A 166 -6.30 8.58 2.40
N ASN A 167 -5.89 8.19 1.19
CA ASN A 167 -4.96 8.99 0.39
C ASN A 167 -5.60 10.26 -0.20
N ILE A 168 -6.89 10.21 -0.54
CA ILE A 168 -7.65 11.43 -0.87
C ILE A 168 -7.70 12.36 0.34
N ASN A 169 -7.99 11.84 1.54
CA ASN A 169 -8.02 12.63 2.76
C ASN A 169 -6.69 13.37 2.99
N ILE A 170 -5.56 12.69 2.83
CA ILE A 170 -4.22 13.31 2.94
C ILE A 170 -4.07 14.46 1.93
N ARG A 171 -4.45 14.23 0.67
CA ARG A 171 -4.32 15.22 -0.41
C ARG A 171 -5.16 16.48 -0.20
N VAL A 172 -6.34 16.35 0.40
CA VAL A 172 -7.26 17.48 0.61
C VAL A 172 -7.12 18.14 1.98
N SER A 173 -6.42 17.51 2.93
CA SER A 173 -6.25 18.06 4.29
C SER A 173 -5.35 19.30 4.31
N SER A 174 -4.30 19.33 3.49
CA SER A 174 -3.40 20.47 3.39
C SER A 174 -2.58 20.43 2.11
N ASP A 175 -2.28 21.62 1.57
CA ASP A 175 -1.37 21.78 0.45
C ASP A 175 0.08 21.39 0.78
N LYS A 176 0.41 21.26 2.08
CA LYS A 176 1.70 20.72 2.53
C LYS A 176 1.90 19.26 2.12
N ALA A 177 0.82 18.52 1.85
CA ALA A 177 0.89 17.17 1.31
C ALA A 177 1.17 17.12 -0.21
N ALA A 178 1.10 18.25 -0.92
CA ALA A 178 1.08 18.28 -2.38
C ALA A 178 2.33 17.67 -3.03
N LYS A 179 3.49 17.79 -2.38
CA LYS A 179 4.77 17.28 -2.87
C LYS A 179 5.12 15.89 -2.37
N ILE A 180 4.37 15.36 -1.39
CA ILE A 180 4.66 14.05 -0.80
C ILE A 180 4.11 12.96 -1.74
N PRO A 181 4.95 12.06 -2.29
CA PRO A 181 4.49 10.89 -3.01
C PRO A 181 3.81 9.90 -2.07
N ILE A 182 2.71 9.32 -2.52
CA ILE A 182 1.91 8.35 -1.78
C ILE A 182 1.80 7.08 -2.62
N ILE A 183 2.15 5.94 -2.04
CA ILE A 183 2.06 4.62 -2.69
C ILE A 183 1.19 3.67 -1.86
N VAL A 184 0.68 2.63 -2.50
CA VAL A 184 -0.02 1.52 -1.84
C VAL A 184 0.77 0.24 -2.08
N ILE A 185 1.19 -0.45 -1.02
CA ILE A 185 1.94 -1.72 -1.10
C ILE A 185 0.98 -2.90 -0.95
N GLY A 186 0.99 -3.81 -1.91
CA GLY A 186 0.31 -5.10 -1.87
C GLY A 186 1.25 -6.24 -2.21
N ASN A 187 0.72 -7.45 -2.26
CA ASN A 187 1.50 -8.66 -2.53
C ASN A 187 0.82 -9.64 -3.50
N THR A 188 -0.10 -9.12 -4.33
CA THR A 188 -0.77 -9.85 -5.42
C THR A 188 -1.11 -8.89 -6.57
N PRO A 189 -1.46 -9.41 -7.78
CA PRO A 189 -2.07 -8.60 -8.83
C PRO A 189 -3.40 -8.00 -8.36
N ILE A 190 -3.76 -6.83 -8.87
CA ILE A 190 -5.08 -6.24 -8.64
C ILE A 190 -6.16 -6.89 -9.53
N ASN A 191 -7.42 -6.64 -9.22
CA ASN A 191 -8.54 -7.09 -10.06
C ASN A 191 -8.58 -6.24 -11.36
N PRO A 192 -8.77 -6.84 -12.56
CA PRO A 192 -8.89 -6.13 -13.84
C PRO A 192 -9.85 -4.95 -13.83
N GLY A 193 -10.95 -5.02 -13.07
CA GLY A 193 -11.91 -3.91 -12.92
C GLY A 193 -11.31 -2.64 -12.32
N TYR A 194 -10.12 -2.71 -11.69
CA TYR A 194 -9.41 -1.56 -11.12
C TYR A 194 -8.30 -1.00 -12.01
N PHE A 195 -7.98 -1.61 -13.15
CA PHE A 195 -6.83 -1.19 -13.98
C PHE A 195 -6.93 0.28 -14.39
N ASN A 196 -8.06 0.68 -14.97
CA ASN A 196 -8.29 2.08 -15.36
C ASN A 196 -8.31 3.01 -14.14
N LYS A 197 -8.85 2.54 -13.01
CA LYS A 197 -8.96 3.34 -11.79
C LYS A 197 -7.58 3.65 -11.20
N VAL A 198 -6.69 2.67 -11.09
CA VAL A 198 -5.33 2.91 -10.56
C VAL A 198 -4.50 3.79 -11.50
N ASP A 199 -4.68 3.63 -12.81
CA ASP A 199 -4.04 4.49 -13.81
C ASP A 199 -4.54 5.93 -13.72
N HIS A 200 -5.84 6.15 -13.48
CA HIS A 200 -6.40 7.47 -13.24
C HIS A 200 -5.89 8.07 -11.93
N LEU A 201 -5.84 7.31 -10.83
CA LEU A 201 -5.34 7.79 -9.54
C LEU A 201 -3.89 8.29 -9.63
N LYS A 202 -3.05 7.56 -10.40
CA LYS A 202 -1.68 7.97 -10.67
C LYS A 202 -1.60 9.19 -11.56
N SER A 203 -2.34 9.21 -12.65
CA SER A 203 -2.32 10.34 -13.61
C SER A 203 -2.80 11.65 -12.98
N ASN A 204 -3.74 11.58 -12.03
CA ASN A 204 -4.24 12.73 -11.28
C ASN A 204 -3.39 13.06 -10.04
N GLY A 205 -2.29 12.34 -9.79
CA GLY A 205 -1.38 12.61 -8.68
C GLY A 205 -1.91 12.26 -7.29
N ILE A 206 -3.04 11.53 -7.18
CA ILE A 206 -3.62 11.15 -5.88
C ILE A 206 -2.75 10.08 -5.22
N ILE A 207 -2.43 9.00 -5.95
CA ILE A 207 -1.58 7.88 -5.52
C ILE A 207 -0.60 7.56 -6.65
N GLN A 208 0.70 7.65 -6.38
CA GLN A 208 1.77 7.51 -7.38
C GLN A 208 2.00 6.06 -7.83
N GLY A 209 1.48 5.08 -7.10
CA GLY A 209 1.41 3.70 -7.58
C GLY A 209 0.82 2.70 -6.57
N PHE A 210 0.17 1.68 -7.10
CA PHE A 210 -0.19 0.45 -6.41
C PHE A 210 0.89 -0.59 -6.72
N TRP A 211 1.74 -0.88 -5.76
CA TRP A 211 2.94 -1.66 -5.94
C TRP A 211 2.76 -3.06 -5.33
N SER A 212 2.93 -4.10 -6.14
CA SER A 212 3.04 -5.48 -5.64
C SER A 212 4.49 -5.84 -5.40
N VAL A 213 4.83 -6.20 -4.16
CA VAL A 213 6.18 -6.63 -3.75
C VAL A 213 6.30 -8.15 -3.67
N ASN A 214 5.44 -8.87 -4.37
CA ASN A 214 5.50 -10.33 -4.53
C ASN A 214 5.67 -10.67 -6.01
N PRO A 215 6.82 -11.22 -6.43
CA PRO A 215 7.08 -11.55 -7.82
C PRO A 215 6.25 -12.76 -8.30
N ASN A 216 6.01 -13.72 -7.42
CA ASN A 216 5.42 -15.03 -7.76
C ASN A 216 4.24 -15.39 -6.83
N PRO A 217 3.14 -14.62 -6.84
CA PRO A 217 1.98 -14.83 -5.97
C PRO A 217 1.10 -16.03 -6.36
N LEU A 218 1.40 -16.72 -7.47
CA LEU A 218 0.63 -17.84 -8.00
C LEU A 218 1.53 -19.06 -8.20
N ASP A 219 0.99 -20.23 -7.89
CA ASP A 219 1.63 -21.51 -8.15
C ASP A 219 1.25 -21.86 -9.62
N ASN A 220 2.24 -22.04 -10.51
CA ASN A 220 2.07 -22.36 -11.95
C ASN A 220 1.92 -21.19 -12.95
N ASN A 221 2.57 -20.05 -12.74
CA ASN A 221 2.63 -18.95 -13.74
C ASN A 221 1.26 -18.45 -14.22
N GLY A 222 0.22 -18.52 -13.37
CA GLY A 222 -1.09 -17.97 -13.70
C GLY A 222 -1.04 -16.45 -13.92
N GLU A 223 -2.13 -15.87 -14.42
CA GLU A 223 -2.23 -14.43 -14.72
C GLU A 223 -1.70 -13.55 -13.57
N ASN A 224 -0.52 -12.97 -13.82
CA ASN A 224 0.26 -12.20 -12.87
C ASN A 224 0.82 -11.00 -13.63
N ILE A 225 -0.02 -9.99 -13.84
CA ILE A 225 0.34 -8.82 -14.65
C ILE A 225 1.55 -8.09 -14.06
N LYS A 226 2.45 -7.61 -14.92
CA LYS A 226 3.58 -6.78 -14.51
C LYS A 226 3.14 -5.35 -14.17
N ASN A 227 2.30 -4.77 -15.01
CA ASN A 227 1.86 -3.39 -14.87
C ASN A 227 0.54 -3.15 -15.63
N THR A 228 -0.14 -2.07 -15.27
CA THR A 228 -1.23 -1.49 -16.07
C THR A 228 -0.66 -0.54 -17.13
N PRO A 229 -1.45 -0.13 -18.16
CA PRO A 229 -0.97 0.71 -19.26
C PRO A 229 -0.24 1.99 -18.83
N LYS A 230 -0.72 2.68 -17.78
CA LYS A 230 -0.06 3.90 -17.24
C LYS A 230 0.79 3.64 -16.00
N ASN A 231 1.09 2.37 -15.72
CA ASN A 231 1.85 1.94 -14.55
C ASN A 231 1.23 2.43 -13.22
N GLY A 232 -0.10 2.59 -13.16
CA GLY A 232 -0.85 2.83 -11.93
C GLY A 232 -0.76 1.64 -10.98
N PHE A 233 -0.69 0.42 -11.52
CA PHE A 233 -0.21 -0.76 -10.82
C PHE A 233 1.15 -1.22 -11.38
N TYR A 234 2.01 -1.73 -10.50
CA TYR A 234 3.31 -2.28 -10.88
C TYR A 234 3.74 -3.41 -9.94
N ARG A 235 4.17 -4.55 -10.47
CA ARG A 235 4.77 -5.65 -9.71
C ARG A 235 6.29 -5.59 -9.80
N PHE A 236 6.96 -5.70 -8.67
CA PHE A 236 8.41 -5.81 -8.63
C PHE A 236 8.86 -7.26 -8.68
N ASP A 237 9.84 -7.53 -9.53
CA ASP A 237 10.48 -8.85 -9.70
C ASP A 237 11.78 -8.96 -8.89
N SER A 238 12.36 -7.82 -8.51
CA SER A 238 13.53 -7.76 -7.64
C SER A 238 13.51 -6.57 -6.70
N TYR A 239 14.30 -6.66 -5.63
CA TYR A 239 14.50 -5.54 -4.71
C TYR A 239 15.19 -4.34 -5.40
N ASN A 240 16.10 -4.58 -6.34
CA ASN A 240 16.77 -3.50 -7.07
C ASN A 240 15.78 -2.70 -7.91
N GLU A 241 14.84 -3.37 -8.56
CA GLU A 241 13.77 -2.71 -9.32
C GLU A 241 12.88 -1.83 -8.43
N LEU A 242 12.48 -2.35 -7.26
CA LEU A 242 11.74 -1.58 -6.25
C LEU A 242 12.52 -0.33 -5.82
N LYS A 243 13.80 -0.53 -5.52
CA LYS A 243 14.69 0.53 -5.06
C LYS A 243 14.85 1.61 -6.11
N GLU A 244 15.19 1.25 -7.34
CA GLU A 244 15.36 2.20 -8.45
C GLU A 244 14.09 3.01 -8.68
N LYS A 245 12.94 2.35 -8.73
CA LYS A 245 11.64 3.02 -8.93
C LYS A 245 11.25 3.93 -7.77
N SER A 246 11.60 3.55 -6.54
CA SER A 246 11.41 4.40 -5.36
C SER A 246 12.29 5.65 -5.41
N LEU A 247 13.56 5.49 -5.79
CA LEU A 247 14.49 6.62 -5.91
C LEU A 247 14.13 7.54 -7.08
N GLU A 248 13.66 7.01 -8.21
CA GLU A 248 13.13 7.80 -9.32
C GLU A 248 11.94 8.65 -8.87
N LEU A 249 10.96 8.02 -8.20
CA LEU A 249 9.77 8.70 -7.68
C LEU A 249 10.13 9.85 -6.71
N LEU A 250 11.18 9.67 -5.91
CA LEU A 250 11.60 10.63 -4.89
C LEU A 250 12.53 11.72 -5.40
N LYS A 251 13.10 11.57 -6.60
CA LYS A 251 13.89 12.61 -7.28
C LYS A 251 13.02 13.56 -8.12
N GLU A 252 11.82 13.13 -8.47
CA GLU A 252 10.96 13.90 -9.36
C GLU A 252 10.24 15.01 -8.60
N GLU A 253 10.48 16.27 -9.00
CA GLU A 253 9.76 17.42 -8.45
C GLU A 253 8.34 17.47 -9.02
N ARG A 254 7.39 16.86 -8.30
CA ARG A 254 5.96 16.89 -8.63
C ARG A 254 5.18 17.71 -7.62
N GLN A 255 4.12 18.34 -8.09
CA GLN A 255 3.16 19.04 -7.24
C GLN A 255 1.73 18.62 -7.59
N PHE A 256 1.05 18.00 -6.63
CA PHE A 256 -0.39 17.78 -6.71
C PHE A 256 -1.14 19.12 -6.52
N PHE A 257 -2.20 19.32 -7.28
CA PHE A 257 -3.15 20.41 -7.07
C PHE A 257 -4.55 19.97 -7.48
N SER A 258 -5.56 20.52 -6.82
CA SER A 258 -6.97 20.25 -7.13
C SER A 258 -7.82 21.47 -6.76
N SER A 259 -8.79 21.81 -7.61
CA SER A 259 -9.81 22.82 -7.33
C SER A 259 -11.00 22.64 -8.26
N MET A 260 -12.19 23.06 -7.82
CA MET A 260 -13.38 23.15 -8.67
C MET A 260 -13.59 24.59 -9.09
N GLN A 261 -13.48 24.89 -10.39
CA GLN A 261 -13.57 26.25 -10.93
C GLN A 261 -14.36 26.27 -12.24
N SER A 262 -15.04 27.38 -12.53
CA SER A 262 -15.67 27.58 -13.85
C SER A 262 -14.60 27.74 -14.94
N LYS A 263 -14.94 27.36 -16.19
CA LYS A 263 -14.02 27.54 -17.33
C LYS A 263 -13.60 29.00 -17.52
N LYS A 264 -14.52 29.95 -17.30
CA LYS A 264 -14.23 31.39 -17.35
C LYS A 264 -13.18 31.76 -16.32
N LYS A 265 -13.37 31.35 -15.06
CA LYS A 265 -12.43 31.67 -13.98
C LYS A 265 -11.06 31.04 -14.20
N LEU A 266 -11.01 29.79 -14.67
CA LEU A 266 -9.76 29.14 -15.06
C LEU A 266 -9.03 29.92 -16.16
N GLY A 267 -9.76 30.44 -17.15
CA GLY A 267 -9.20 31.30 -18.20
C GLY A 267 -8.56 32.57 -17.63
N GLU A 268 -9.25 33.26 -16.73
CA GLU A 268 -8.71 34.46 -16.04
C GLU A 268 -7.44 34.13 -15.24
N ILE A 269 -7.43 33.01 -14.50
CA ILE A 269 -6.27 32.59 -13.72
C ILE A 269 -5.06 32.31 -14.63
N ILE A 270 -5.28 31.61 -15.75
CA ILE A 270 -4.23 31.33 -16.74
C ILE A 270 -3.67 32.64 -17.31
N GLU A 271 -4.54 33.59 -17.64
CA GLU A 271 -4.12 34.89 -18.18
C GLU A 271 -3.26 35.68 -17.17
N ILE A 272 -3.68 35.73 -15.91
CA ILE A 272 -2.92 36.42 -14.85
C ILE A 272 -1.58 35.72 -14.62
N ALA A 273 -1.58 34.40 -14.48
CA ALA A 273 -0.36 33.64 -14.22
C ALA A 273 0.65 33.75 -15.38
N ASN A 274 0.20 33.81 -16.63
CA ASN A 274 1.07 33.91 -17.81
C ASN A 274 1.83 35.24 -17.91
N LYS A 275 1.50 36.24 -17.09
CA LYS A 275 2.23 37.52 -17.00
C LYS A 275 3.57 37.42 -16.27
N GLU A 276 3.80 36.34 -15.51
CA GLU A 276 5.07 36.07 -14.84
C GLU A 276 6.21 35.77 -15.83
N GLN A 277 7.46 35.99 -15.43
CA GLN A 277 8.61 35.97 -16.34
C GLN A 277 9.06 34.56 -16.72
N THR A 278 9.11 33.64 -15.75
CA THR A 278 9.60 32.27 -15.92
C THR A 278 8.49 31.23 -15.83
N TYR A 279 8.69 30.03 -16.36
CA TYR A 279 7.67 28.97 -16.28
C TYR A 279 7.36 28.55 -14.85
N GLU A 280 8.37 28.53 -13.99
CA GLU A 280 8.27 28.23 -12.57
C GLU A 280 7.41 29.28 -11.86
N GLN A 281 7.70 30.57 -12.08
CA GLN A 281 6.88 31.66 -11.52
C GLN A 281 5.44 31.63 -12.06
N LYS A 282 5.23 31.32 -13.35
CA LYS A 282 3.90 31.13 -13.93
C LYS A 282 3.15 30.01 -13.22
N ALA A 283 3.81 28.87 -12.98
CA ALA A 283 3.22 27.74 -12.26
C ALA A 283 2.90 28.10 -10.81
N GLU A 284 3.82 28.72 -10.08
CA GLU A 284 3.62 29.17 -8.70
C GLU A 284 2.45 30.15 -8.59
N LYS A 285 2.37 31.13 -9.51
CA LYS A 285 1.28 32.10 -9.57
C LYS A 285 -0.06 31.44 -9.86
N PHE A 286 -0.09 30.52 -10.84
CA PHE A 286 -1.27 29.73 -11.16
C PHE A 286 -1.78 28.94 -9.93
N LEU A 287 -0.87 28.26 -9.24
CA LEU A 287 -1.17 27.47 -8.05
C LEU A 287 -1.67 28.34 -6.89
N GLN A 288 -1.08 29.52 -6.69
CA GLN A 288 -1.55 30.51 -5.70
C GLN A 288 -2.98 30.96 -6.00
N LEU A 289 -3.27 31.32 -7.25
CA LEU A 289 -4.58 31.82 -7.68
C LEU A 289 -5.67 30.75 -7.62
N ILE A 290 -5.36 29.51 -8.01
CA ILE A 290 -6.28 28.38 -7.89
C ILE A 290 -6.66 28.13 -6.43
N LYS A 291 -5.72 28.20 -5.49
CA LYS A 291 -6.02 28.00 -4.06
C LYS A 291 -6.94 29.09 -3.50
N ASN A 292 -6.70 30.35 -3.88
CA ASN A 292 -7.42 31.51 -3.35
C ASN A 292 -8.75 31.81 -4.07
N SER A 293 -9.14 31.00 -5.07
CA SER A 293 -10.39 31.19 -5.83
C SER A 293 -11.53 30.27 -5.36
N GLY A 294 -11.29 29.47 -4.32
CA GLY A 294 -12.29 28.58 -3.71
C GLY A 294 -13.16 29.24 -2.63
N ASP A 295 -12.91 30.51 -2.32
CA ASP A 295 -13.72 31.40 -1.46
C ASP A 295 -14.48 32.43 -2.33
#